data_AF-A0A9D9XRA1-F1
#
_entry.id   AF-A0A9D9XRA1-F1
#
_cell.length_a   1.000
_cell.length_b   1.000
_cell.length_c   1.000
_cell.angle_alpha   90.00
_cell.angle_beta   90.00
_cell.angle_gamma   90.00
#
_symmetry.space_group_name_H-M   'P 1'
#
loop_
_entity.id
_entity.type
_entity.pdbx_description
1 polymer ?
#
loop_
_entity_poly.entity_id
_entity_poly.type
_entity_poly.pdbx_seq_one_letter_code
_entity_poly.pdbx_strand_id
1 'polypeptide(L)'
;MHLFAKSATLLAAAALLGACSSLTPFTKLDGSDPAALSKMNGSWTVVNTGGTKVEGMNPPATMVFDTGSRSVSGFDGCNDFKGSYSFDRGLMKANVAGTRRACTNDMARTISARISDLFSQGAEVVDTSFMGASVLMLKNANGDVRMGSTSELQKK
;
A
#
# COMPACT_ATOMS: atom_id res chain seq x y z
N MET A 1 52.20 25.71 42.40
CA MET A 1 50.75 25.98 42.23
C MET A 1 50.52 26.40 40.78
N HIS A 2 49.48 25.82 40.18
CA HIS A 2 48.91 26.04 38.84
C HIS A 2 49.60 25.42 37.60
N LEU A 3 49.26 24.14 37.42
CA LEU A 3 49.07 23.41 36.16
C LEU A 3 48.40 24.26 35.06
N PHE A 4 48.93 24.20 33.84
CA PHE A 4 48.16 24.46 32.62
C PHE A 4 48.43 23.33 31.62
N ALA A 5 47.55 22.33 31.61
CA ALA A 5 47.50 21.28 30.60
C ALA A 5 46.94 21.86 29.30
N LYS A 6 47.72 21.77 28.21
CA LYS A 6 47.28 22.16 26.87
C LYS A 6 46.75 20.94 26.12
N SER A 7 45.45 21.00 25.86
CA SER A 7 44.75 20.53 24.66
C SER A 7 44.95 19.08 24.21
N ALA A 8 43.99 18.24 24.58
CA ALA A 8 43.75 16.95 23.93
C ALA A 8 43.24 17.17 22.49
N THR A 9 43.99 16.66 21.52
CA THR A 9 43.60 16.65 20.11
C THR A 9 42.53 15.58 19.88
N LEU A 10 41.35 16.00 19.43
CA LEU A 10 40.27 15.13 18.95
C LEU A 10 40.73 14.36 17.69
N LEU A 11 40.55 13.04 17.68
CA LEU A 11 40.48 12.14 16.52
C LEU A 11 39.81 10.85 17.05
N ALA A 12 38.73 10.27 16.55
CA ALA A 12 37.90 10.48 15.39
C ALA A 12 36.50 9.93 15.71
N ALA A 13 35.43 10.67 15.42
CA ALA A 13 34.06 10.15 15.40
C ALA A 13 33.62 10.03 13.94
N ALA A 14 33.95 8.91 13.30
CA ALA A 14 33.54 8.62 11.93
C ALA A 14 33.05 7.17 11.81
N ALA A 15 31.87 6.87 12.35
CA ALA A 15 31.13 5.63 12.07
C ALA A 15 29.68 5.69 12.58
N LEU A 16 28.79 6.51 12.00
CA LEU A 16 27.36 6.49 12.35
C LEU A 16 26.38 6.69 11.17
N LEU A 17 26.79 6.43 9.91
CA LEU A 17 25.91 6.63 8.74
C LEU A 17 25.19 5.35 8.25
N GLY A 18 25.24 4.24 8.98
CA GLY A 18 24.70 2.95 8.52
C GLY A 18 23.31 2.52 9.02
N ALA A 19 22.64 3.30 9.88
CA ALA A 19 21.48 2.80 10.64
C ALA A 19 20.10 3.33 10.19
N CYS A 20 19.98 4.01 9.04
CA CYS A 20 18.70 4.58 8.61
C CYS A 20 17.76 3.59 7.90
N SER A 21 18.24 2.42 7.47
CA SER A 21 17.42 1.45 6.70
C SER A 21 16.50 0.59 7.56
N SER A 22 16.74 0.50 8.88
CA SER A 22 15.96 -0.33 9.82
C SER A 22 14.76 0.39 10.44
N LEU A 23 14.47 1.63 10.04
CA LEU A 23 13.43 2.47 10.65
C LEU A 23 12.34 2.92 9.66
N THR A 24 12.34 2.47 8.41
CA THR A 24 11.28 2.83 7.47
C THR A 24 10.12 1.84 7.58
N PRO A 25 8.95 2.23 8.11
CA PRO A 25 7.79 1.33 8.20
C PRO A 25 7.21 1.00 6.81
N PHE A 26 7.60 1.74 5.77
CA PHE A 26 7.12 1.61 4.41
C PHE A 26 8.09 0.80 3.55
N THR A 27 7.61 -0.30 2.98
CA THR A 27 8.30 -1.12 1.99
C THR A 27 7.63 -0.91 0.62
N LYS A 28 8.34 -0.37 -0.37
CA LYS A 28 7.86 -0.31 -1.75
C LYS A 28 8.02 -1.69 -2.41
N LEU A 29 6.96 -2.21 -3.01
CA LEU A 29 6.96 -3.45 -3.77
C LEU A 29 7.01 -3.08 -5.26
N ASP A 30 8.07 -3.46 -5.95
CA ASP A 30 8.32 -3.08 -7.36
C ASP A 30 8.13 -4.23 -8.36
N GLY A 31 7.78 -5.42 -7.87
CA GLY A 31 7.56 -6.60 -8.69
C GLY A 31 8.77 -7.50 -8.92
N SER A 32 9.97 -7.09 -8.47
CA SER A 32 11.23 -7.77 -8.75
C SER A 32 11.58 -8.89 -7.77
N ASP A 33 11.19 -8.75 -6.49
CA ASP A 33 11.41 -9.75 -5.44
C ASP A 33 10.12 -10.51 -5.10
N PRO A 34 10.02 -11.82 -5.40
CA PRO A 34 8.88 -12.64 -5.03
C PRO A 34 8.61 -12.70 -3.52
N ALA A 35 9.65 -12.65 -2.68
CA ALA A 35 9.50 -12.69 -1.23
C ALA A 35 8.86 -11.41 -0.71
N ALA A 36 9.33 -10.24 -1.15
CA ALA A 36 8.69 -8.96 -0.85
C ALA A 36 7.26 -8.90 -1.40
N LEU A 37 7.04 -9.35 -2.64
CA LEU A 37 5.71 -9.37 -3.26
C LEU A 37 4.70 -10.21 -2.48
N SER A 38 5.13 -11.31 -1.84
CA SER A 38 4.24 -12.18 -1.06
C SER A 38 3.48 -11.45 0.04
N LYS A 39 3.99 -10.30 0.52
CA LYS A 39 3.32 -9.44 1.49
C LYS A 39 2.00 -8.84 0.99
N MET A 40 1.84 -8.71 -0.33
CA MET A 40 0.60 -8.25 -0.95
C MET A 40 -0.47 -9.35 -1.01
N ASN A 41 -0.09 -10.62 -0.87
CA ASN A 41 -1.00 -11.75 -1.05
C ASN A 41 -2.10 -11.75 0.03
N GLY A 42 -3.36 -11.93 -0.38
CA GLY A 42 -4.50 -12.02 0.52
C GLY A 42 -5.60 -11.01 0.23
N SER A 43 -6.51 -10.86 1.21
CA SER A 43 -7.69 -10.01 1.13
C SER A 43 -7.51 -8.71 1.89
N TRP A 44 -7.87 -7.60 1.26
CA TRP A 44 -7.65 -6.24 1.71
C TRP A 44 -8.93 -5.42 1.65
N THR A 45 -9.31 -4.77 2.73
CA THR A 45 -10.49 -3.91 2.80
C THR A 45 -10.06 -2.45 2.67
N VAL A 46 -10.70 -1.70 1.77
CA VAL A 46 -10.43 -0.26 1.59
C VAL A 46 -10.89 0.51 2.82
N VAL A 47 -9.96 1.24 3.45
CA VAL A 47 -10.21 2.02 4.67
C VAL A 47 -10.02 3.52 4.48
N ASN A 48 -9.30 3.94 3.44
CA ASN A 48 -9.07 5.35 3.14
C ASN A 48 -8.78 5.55 1.64
N THR A 49 -9.26 6.67 1.08
CA THR A 49 -8.93 7.13 -0.27
C THR A 49 -8.88 8.65 -0.30
N GLY A 50 -7.83 9.23 -0.89
CA GLY A 50 -7.70 10.69 -1.02
C GLY A 50 -7.78 11.44 0.32
N GLY A 51 -7.23 10.86 1.39
CA GLY A 51 -7.30 11.41 2.75
C GLY A 51 -8.66 11.24 3.46
N THR A 52 -9.68 10.74 2.77
CA THR A 52 -11.01 10.51 3.35
C THR A 52 -11.12 9.08 3.87
N LYS A 53 -11.56 8.93 5.12
CA LYS A 53 -11.84 7.62 5.71
C LYS A 53 -13.08 7.00 5.05
N VAL A 54 -13.00 5.72 4.74
CA VAL A 54 -14.12 4.93 4.21
C VAL A 54 -14.84 4.28 5.37
N GLU A 55 -16.08 4.70 5.63
CA GLU A 55 -16.93 4.19 6.70
C GLU A 55 -18.34 3.87 6.17
N GLY A 56 -19.07 2.99 6.87
CA GLY A 56 -20.49 2.73 6.59
C GLY A 56 -20.80 2.01 5.27
N MET A 57 -19.79 1.50 4.57
CA MET A 57 -20.01 0.70 3.35
C MET A 57 -20.43 -0.72 3.70
N ASN A 58 -21.57 -1.15 3.15
CA ASN A 58 -22.07 -2.52 3.27
C ASN A 58 -22.58 -3.05 1.91
N PRO A 59 -21.91 -4.04 1.29
CA PRO A 59 -20.65 -4.65 1.74
C PRO A 59 -19.46 -3.66 1.62
N PRO A 60 -18.37 -3.88 2.38
CA PRO A 60 -17.17 -3.05 2.27
C PRO A 60 -16.48 -3.26 0.93
N ALA A 61 -15.76 -2.24 0.44
CA ALA A 61 -14.91 -2.40 -0.74
C ALA A 61 -13.67 -3.25 -0.39
N THR A 62 -13.40 -4.25 -1.21
CA THR A 62 -12.35 -5.24 -0.99
C THR A 62 -11.54 -5.53 -2.25
N MET A 63 -10.27 -5.89 -2.06
CA MET A 63 -9.36 -6.40 -3.08
C MET A 63 -8.70 -7.68 -2.60
N VAL A 64 -8.64 -8.67 -3.46
CA VAL A 64 -7.95 -9.93 -3.22
C VAL A 64 -6.83 -10.06 -4.25
N PHE A 65 -5.60 -10.13 -3.75
CA PHE A 65 -4.42 -10.39 -4.56
C PHE A 65 -3.95 -11.83 -4.36
N ASP A 66 -3.73 -12.52 -5.47
CA ASP A 66 -2.98 -13.76 -5.51
C ASP A 66 -1.65 -13.49 -6.23
N THR A 67 -0.55 -13.58 -5.48
CA THR A 67 0.80 -13.31 -5.99
C THR A 67 1.39 -14.48 -6.75
N GLY A 68 0.89 -15.70 -6.53
CA GLY A 68 1.28 -16.90 -7.28
C GLY A 68 0.73 -16.87 -8.71
N SER A 69 -0.55 -16.53 -8.87
CA SER A 69 -1.19 -16.42 -10.20
C SER A 69 -1.12 -15.01 -10.82
N ARG A 70 -0.60 -14.01 -10.08
CA ARG A 70 -0.64 -12.58 -10.45
C ARG A 70 -2.05 -12.10 -10.81
N SER A 71 -3.04 -12.54 -10.03
CA SER A 71 -4.43 -12.17 -10.22
C SER A 71 -4.93 -11.20 -9.15
N VAL A 72 -5.87 -10.36 -9.54
CA VAL A 72 -6.57 -9.43 -8.66
C VAL A 72 -8.07 -9.55 -8.90
N SER A 73 -8.85 -9.58 -7.83
CA SER A 73 -10.31 -9.52 -7.87
C SER A 73 -10.84 -8.71 -6.70
N GLY A 74 -12.12 -8.37 -6.72
CA GLY A 74 -12.71 -7.64 -5.61
C GLY A 74 -14.05 -7.00 -5.92
N PHE A 75 -14.47 -6.16 -4.98
CA PHE A 75 -15.66 -5.33 -5.05
C PHE A 75 -15.26 -3.90 -4.68
N ASP A 76 -15.50 -2.92 -5.54
CA ASP A 76 -15.06 -1.53 -5.34
C ASP A 76 -16.05 -0.67 -4.53
N GLY A 77 -17.08 -1.28 -3.94
CA GLY A 77 -18.21 -0.59 -3.31
C GLY A 77 -19.46 -0.52 -4.18
N CYS A 78 -19.35 -0.82 -5.48
CA CYS A 78 -20.45 -0.79 -6.42
C CYS A 78 -20.37 -1.92 -7.46
N ASN A 79 -19.19 -2.12 -8.04
CA ASN A 79 -18.90 -3.08 -9.08
C ASN A 79 -17.96 -4.18 -8.58
N ASP A 80 -18.18 -5.36 -9.11
CA ASP A 80 -17.29 -6.51 -8.96
C ASP A 80 -16.27 -6.47 -10.10
N PHE A 81 -15.02 -6.82 -9.82
CA PHE A 81 -13.97 -6.90 -10.83
C PHE A 81 -13.06 -8.11 -10.62
N LYS A 82 -12.45 -8.56 -11.72
CA LYS A 82 -11.42 -9.61 -11.72
C LYS A 82 -10.50 -9.46 -12.92
N GLY A 83 -9.26 -9.87 -12.76
CA GLY A 83 -8.28 -9.86 -13.82
C GLY A 83 -6.88 -10.21 -13.35
N SER A 84 -5.89 -9.76 -14.11
CA SER A 84 -4.47 -9.97 -13.80
C SER A 84 -3.74 -8.65 -13.65
N TYR A 85 -2.62 -8.69 -12.96
CA TYR A 85 -1.74 -7.54 -12.82
C TYR A 85 -0.29 -7.87 -13.18
N SER A 86 0.45 -6.84 -13.51
CA SER A 86 1.88 -6.90 -13.82
C SER A 86 2.57 -5.66 -13.30
N PHE A 87 3.88 -5.75 -13.09
CA PHE A 87 4.71 -4.60 -12.76
C PHE A 87 5.48 -4.16 -14.02
N ASP A 88 5.42 -2.86 -14.32
CA ASP A 88 6.23 -2.19 -15.35
C ASP A 88 7.01 -1.07 -14.67
N ARG A 89 8.35 -1.18 -14.67
CA ARG A 89 9.26 -0.22 -14.03
C ARG A 89 8.87 0.14 -12.58
N GLY A 90 8.48 -0.88 -11.81
CA GLY A 90 8.09 -0.72 -10.40
C GLY A 90 6.68 -0.19 -10.17
N LEU A 91 5.88 -0.01 -11.22
CA LEU A 91 4.47 0.37 -11.13
C LEU A 91 3.58 -0.83 -11.45
N MET A 92 2.67 -1.16 -10.53
CA MET A 92 1.66 -2.19 -10.73
C MET A 92 0.54 -1.65 -11.61
N LYS A 93 0.27 -2.34 -12.72
CA LYS A 93 -0.91 -2.14 -13.57
C LYS A 93 -1.78 -3.38 -13.53
N ALA A 94 -3.09 -3.22 -13.64
CA ALA A 94 -4.01 -4.34 -13.70
C ALA A 94 -4.97 -4.21 -14.87
N ASN A 95 -5.17 -5.32 -15.57
CA ASN A 95 -6.17 -5.45 -16.62
C ASN A 95 -7.34 -6.23 -16.04
N VAL A 96 -8.43 -5.53 -15.72
CA VAL A 96 -9.59 -6.11 -15.06
C VAL A 96 -10.85 -5.99 -15.92
N ALA A 97 -11.67 -7.02 -15.90
CA ALA A 97 -13.06 -6.94 -16.32
C ALA A 97 -13.93 -6.74 -15.08
N GLY A 98 -14.93 -5.87 -15.18
CA GLY A 98 -15.84 -5.61 -14.07
C GLY A 98 -17.29 -5.41 -14.51
N THR A 99 -18.19 -5.43 -13.54
CA THR A 99 -19.59 -5.07 -13.77
C THR A 99 -19.73 -3.57 -14.02
N ARG A 100 -20.89 -3.13 -14.54
CA ARG A 100 -21.17 -1.73 -14.90
C ARG A 100 -22.48 -1.26 -14.27
N ARG A 101 -22.61 -1.39 -12.95
CA ARG A 101 -23.75 -0.90 -12.18
C ARG A 101 -23.70 0.62 -12.03
N ALA A 102 -24.86 1.25 -11.94
CA ALA A 102 -24.96 2.66 -11.60
C ALA A 102 -24.68 2.84 -10.10
N CYS A 103 -23.60 3.54 -9.77
CA CYS A 103 -23.17 3.73 -8.39
C CYS A 103 -23.85 4.96 -7.77
N THR A 104 -24.93 4.74 -7.04
CA THR A 104 -25.68 5.82 -6.38
C THR A 104 -24.96 6.38 -5.15
N ASN A 105 -24.08 5.58 -4.52
CA ASN A 105 -23.27 6.02 -3.39
C ASN A 105 -22.00 6.76 -3.85
N ASP A 106 -21.79 7.96 -3.30
CA ASP A 106 -20.68 8.86 -3.67
C ASP A 106 -19.30 8.30 -3.31
N MET A 107 -19.19 7.64 -2.16
CA MET A 107 -17.96 7.00 -1.73
C MET A 107 -17.62 5.82 -2.65
N ALA A 108 -18.62 5.00 -3.00
CA ALA A 108 -18.43 3.89 -3.94
C ALA A 108 -18.00 4.38 -5.33
N ARG A 109 -18.58 5.50 -5.83
CA ARG A 109 -18.12 6.14 -7.08
C ARG A 109 -16.65 6.56 -6.99
N THR A 110 -16.28 7.18 -5.87
CA THR A 110 -14.92 7.66 -5.63
C THR A 110 -13.92 6.51 -5.59
N ILE A 111 -14.24 5.43 -4.87
CA ILE A 111 -13.38 4.24 -4.78
C ILE A 111 -13.26 3.55 -6.15
N SER A 112 -14.38 3.33 -6.84
CA SER A 112 -14.40 2.71 -8.18
C SER A 112 -13.54 3.47 -9.18
N ALA A 113 -13.71 4.80 -9.25
CA ALA A 113 -12.90 5.65 -10.11
C ALA A 113 -11.40 5.62 -9.72
N ARG A 114 -11.10 5.65 -8.42
CA ARG A 114 -9.73 5.61 -7.92
C ARG A 114 -9.04 4.28 -8.23
N ILE A 115 -9.71 3.15 -8.03
CA ILE A 115 -9.15 1.83 -8.34
C ILE A 115 -8.90 1.70 -9.84
N SER A 116 -9.86 2.14 -10.68
CA SER A 116 -9.71 2.11 -12.14
C SER A 116 -8.52 2.95 -12.62
N ASP A 117 -8.34 4.14 -12.05
CA ASP A 117 -7.21 5.02 -12.32
C ASP A 117 -5.87 4.38 -11.92
N LEU A 118 -5.77 3.84 -10.70
CA LEU A 118 -4.56 3.18 -10.21
C LEU A 118 -4.18 1.96 -11.08
N PHE A 119 -5.16 1.16 -11.49
CA PHE A 119 -4.93 -0.02 -12.32
C PHE A 119 -4.50 0.32 -13.75
N SER A 120 -5.09 1.37 -14.34
CA SER A 120 -4.82 1.76 -15.73
C SER A 120 -3.53 2.58 -15.88
N GLN A 121 -3.32 3.56 -15.01
CA GLN A 121 -2.15 4.45 -15.08
C GLN A 121 -0.91 3.83 -14.43
N GLY A 122 -1.12 2.86 -13.54
CA GLY A 122 -0.07 2.22 -12.76
C GLY A 122 0.06 2.85 -11.38
N ALA A 123 0.29 2.01 -10.38
CA ALA A 123 0.40 2.40 -8.98
C ALA A 123 1.73 1.92 -8.39
N GLU A 124 2.35 2.75 -7.56
CA GLU A 124 3.31 2.27 -6.58
C GLU A 124 2.55 1.45 -5.53
N VAL A 125 3.07 0.27 -5.21
CA VAL A 125 2.56 -0.57 -4.15
C VAL A 125 3.45 -0.38 -2.92
N VAL A 126 2.84 -0.02 -1.80
CA VAL A 126 3.55 0.20 -0.53
C VAL A 126 2.92 -0.66 0.55
N ASP A 127 3.71 -1.57 1.09
CA ASP A 127 3.42 -2.35 2.29
C ASP A 127 3.89 -1.57 3.53
N THR A 128 3.07 -1.55 4.58
CA THR A 128 3.43 -0.96 5.88
C THR A 128 2.66 -1.63 6.99
N SER A 129 3.16 -1.52 8.21
CA SER A 129 2.37 -1.84 9.41
C SER A 129 1.97 -0.56 10.13
N PHE A 130 0.77 -0.56 10.72
CA PHE A 130 0.29 0.50 11.58
C PHE A 130 -0.30 -0.12 12.84
N MET A 131 0.31 0.16 14.00
CA MET A 131 -0.11 -0.39 15.30
C MET A 131 -0.23 -1.92 15.31
N GLY A 132 0.63 -2.61 14.55
CA GLY A 132 0.61 -4.07 14.44
C GLY A 132 -0.37 -4.64 13.42
N ALA A 133 -1.17 -3.81 12.74
CA ALA A 133 -2.01 -4.22 11.62
C ALA A 133 -1.29 -3.99 10.28
N SER A 134 -1.48 -4.91 9.35
CA SER A 134 -0.93 -4.85 8.00
C SER A 134 -1.75 -3.90 7.14
N VAL A 135 -1.06 -2.99 6.44
CA VAL A 135 -1.66 -1.99 5.56
C VAL A 135 -0.99 -2.04 4.20
N LEU A 136 -1.81 -2.11 3.16
CA LEU A 136 -1.38 -2.04 1.79
C LEU A 136 -1.90 -0.75 1.15
N MET A 137 -1.02 0.00 0.50
CA MET A 137 -1.37 1.21 -0.21
C MET A 137 -1.03 1.08 -1.69
N LEU A 138 -1.98 1.44 -2.54
CA LEU A 138 -1.76 1.71 -3.96
C LEU A 138 -1.82 3.21 -4.16
N LYS A 139 -0.79 3.81 -4.78
CA LYS A 139 -0.79 5.24 -5.06
C LYS A 139 -0.16 5.62 -6.39
N ASN A 140 -0.62 6.72 -6.98
CA ASN A 140 0.00 7.38 -8.11
C ASN A 140 -0.13 8.91 -7.94
N ALA A 141 0.14 9.68 -8.99
CA ALA A 141 0.02 11.14 -8.96
C ALA A 141 -1.42 11.64 -8.77
N ASN A 142 -2.42 10.85 -9.17
CA ASN A 142 -3.83 11.25 -9.13
C ASN A 142 -4.47 10.96 -7.77
N GLY A 143 -3.91 10.02 -6.98
CA GLY A 143 -4.32 9.74 -5.62
C GLY A 143 -3.94 8.34 -5.12
N ASP A 144 -4.59 7.91 -4.04
CA ASP A 144 -4.27 6.67 -3.33
C ASP A 144 -5.50 5.90 -2.84
N VAL A 145 -5.32 4.60 -2.64
CA VAL A 145 -6.20 3.72 -1.86
C VAL A 145 -5.36 3.04 -0.80
N ARG A 146 -5.78 3.15 0.46
CA ARG A 146 -5.18 2.44 1.59
C ARG A 146 -6.14 1.37 2.08
N MET A 147 -5.60 0.20 2.35
CA MET A 147 -6.36 -0.97 2.76
C MET A 147 -5.74 -1.61 3.98
N GLY A 148 -6.59 -2.08 4.89
CA GLY A 148 -6.17 -2.99 5.97
C GLY A 148 -6.44 -4.44 5.59
N SER A 149 -5.70 -5.38 6.18
CA SER A 149 -5.99 -6.80 6.04
C SER A 149 -7.43 -7.11 6.46
N THR A 150 -8.19 -7.80 5.60
CA THR A 150 -9.60 -8.11 5.87
C THR A 150 -9.76 -8.96 7.13
N SER A 151 -8.85 -9.92 7.34
CA SER A 151 -8.90 -10.83 8.49
C SER A 151 -8.56 -10.13 9.80
N GLU A 152 -7.73 -9.09 9.78
CA GLU A 152 -7.39 -8.29 10.96
C GLU A 152 -8.52 -7.34 11.35
N LEU A 153 -9.19 -6.75 10.36
CA LEU A 153 -10.32 -5.83 10.59
C LEU A 153 -11.59 -6.53 11.09
N GLN A 154 -11.72 -7.83 10.87
CA GLN A 154 -12.87 -8.63 11.30
C GLN A 154 -12.72 -9.27 12.69
N LYS A 155 -11.52 -9.24 13.28
CA LYS A 155 -11.28 -9.68 14.67
C LYS A 155 -11.87 -8.63 15.62
N LYS A 156 -13.11 -8.86 16.03
CA LYS A 156 -13.73 -8.15 17.17
C LYS A 156 -13.24 -8.75 18.48
#